data_AF-A0A1Y3PWN3-F1
#
_entry.id   AF-A0A1Y3PWN3-F1
#
_cell.length_a   1.000
_cell.length_b   1.000
_cell.length_c   1.000
_cell.angle_alpha   90.00
_cell.angle_beta   90.00
_cell.angle_gamma   90.00
#
_symmetry.space_group_name_H-M   'P 1'
#
loop_
_entity.id
_entity.type
_entity.pdbx_description
1 polymer ?
#
loop_
_entity_poly.entity_id
_entity_poly.type
_entity_poly.pdbx_seq_one_letter_code
_entity_poly.pdbx_strand_id
1 'polypeptide(L)'
;MSGWKESTQADDSLDRFLETYWQLSKAIAGEIEKCNWDEVNRLLEQREDFIQREGQQFATGPTLPLNDKQRDLLRRIQALEQDNQGKLEEQMSLLTKQMQQSRRTRQAVRGYMEEGIDRTGLVSTLFNREV
;
A
#
# COMPACT_ATOMS: atom_id res chain seq x y z
N MET A 1 -8.73 -37.97 -27.13
CA MET A 1 -7.58 -37.93 -26.20
C MET A 1 -7.08 -36.49 -26.01
N SER A 2 -7.96 -35.53 -25.70
CA SER A 2 -7.62 -34.09 -25.76
C SER A 2 -7.71 -33.34 -24.42
N GLY A 3 -8.40 -33.90 -23.41
CA GLY A 3 -8.67 -33.19 -22.14
C GLY A 3 -7.49 -33.05 -21.17
N TRP A 4 -6.43 -33.85 -21.29
CA TRP A 4 -5.28 -33.78 -20.37
C TRP A 4 -4.35 -32.60 -20.68
N LYS A 5 -4.21 -32.21 -21.96
CA LYS A 5 -3.32 -31.09 -22.35
C LYS A 5 -3.89 -29.73 -21.97
N GLU A 6 -5.21 -29.57 -22.03
CA GLU A 6 -5.89 -28.32 -21.67
C GLU A 6 -5.88 -28.08 -20.15
N SER A 7 -5.98 -29.13 -19.34
CA SER A 7 -5.87 -29.04 -17.87
C SER A 7 -4.48 -28.60 -17.41
N THR A 8 -3.40 -29.17 -17.97
CA THR A 8 -2.03 -28.81 -17.56
C THR A 8 -1.67 -27.37 -17.93
N GLN A 9 -2.16 -26.88 -19.07
CA GLN A 9 -1.87 -25.51 -19.52
C GLN A 9 -2.57 -24.43 -18.69
N ALA A 10 -3.77 -24.71 -18.17
CA ALA A 10 -4.51 -23.81 -17.27
C ALA A 10 -3.91 -23.77 -15.85
N ASP A 11 -3.39 -24.90 -15.36
CA ASP A 11 -2.68 -24.95 -14.08
C ASP A 11 -1.36 -24.17 -14.14
N ASP A 12 -0.59 -24.31 -15.22
CA ASP A 12 0.68 -23.59 -15.40
C ASP A 12 0.50 -22.08 -15.58
N SER A 13 -0.64 -21.62 -16.11
CA SER A 13 -0.92 -20.19 -16.26
C SER A 13 -1.35 -19.56 -14.94
N LEU A 14 -2.17 -20.25 -14.15
CA LEU A 14 -2.57 -19.78 -12.83
C LEU A 14 -1.39 -19.76 -11.85
N ASP A 15 -0.54 -20.79 -11.87
CA ASP A 15 0.66 -20.83 -11.03
C ASP A 15 1.57 -19.62 -11.32
N ARG A 16 1.83 -19.33 -12.61
CA ARG A 16 2.62 -18.16 -13.01
C ARG A 16 1.97 -16.84 -12.62
N PHE A 17 0.64 -16.75 -12.72
CA PHE A 17 -0.10 -15.57 -12.30
C PHE A 17 0.08 -15.31 -10.80
N LEU A 18 -0.18 -16.32 -9.97
CA LEU A 18 -0.08 -16.21 -8.51
C LEU A 18 1.36 -15.94 -8.05
N GLU A 19 2.35 -16.58 -8.68
CA GLU A 19 3.76 -16.35 -8.37
C GLU A 19 4.18 -14.91 -8.71
N THR A 20 3.76 -14.38 -9.86
CA THR A 20 4.03 -13.00 -10.25
C THR A 20 3.35 -12.00 -9.32
N TYR A 21 2.08 -12.24 -8.99
CA TYR A 21 1.34 -11.41 -8.05
C TYR A 21 2.02 -11.37 -6.68
N TRP A 22 2.45 -12.53 -6.17
CA TRP A 22 3.22 -12.65 -4.94
C TRP A 22 4.53 -11.84 -4.97
N GLN A 23 5.29 -11.90 -6.05
CA GLN A 23 6.53 -11.11 -6.15
C GLN A 23 6.28 -9.60 -6.12
N LEU A 24 5.24 -9.13 -6.82
CA LEU A 24 4.86 -7.71 -6.80
C LEU A 24 4.44 -7.28 -5.39
N SER A 25 3.60 -8.07 -4.71
CA SER A 25 3.20 -7.84 -3.31
C SER A 25 4.39 -7.77 -2.35
N LYS A 26 5.38 -8.65 -2.53
CA LYS A 26 6.63 -8.63 -1.75
C LYS A 26 7.50 -7.42 -2.05
N ALA A 27 7.61 -7.02 -3.31
CA ALA A 27 8.36 -5.84 -3.69
C ALA A 27 7.75 -4.59 -3.04
N ILE A 28 6.43 -4.44 -3.10
CA ILE A 28 5.70 -3.36 -2.44
C ILE A 28 5.98 -3.35 -0.93
N ALA A 29 5.88 -4.50 -0.26
CA ALA A 29 6.18 -4.62 1.16
C ALA A 29 7.60 -4.12 1.50
N GLY A 30 8.59 -4.52 0.70
CA GLY A 30 9.97 -4.11 0.89
C GLY A 30 10.21 -2.62 0.67
N GLU A 31 9.50 -1.98 -0.26
CA GLU A 31 9.64 -0.54 -0.52
C GLU A 31 8.87 0.31 0.50
N ILE A 32 7.75 -0.21 1.06
CA ILE A 32 7.06 0.40 2.21
C ILE A 32 8.01 0.48 3.42
N GLU A 33 8.75 -0.60 3.72
CA GLU A 33 9.70 -0.63 4.83
C GLU A 33 10.86 0.35 4.66
N LYS A 34 11.23 0.66 3.40
CA LYS A 34 12.24 1.67 3.06
C LYS A 34 11.68 3.08 2.98
N CYS A 35 10.37 3.28 3.17
CA CYS A 35 9.66 4.53 2.95
C CYS A 35 9.87 5.12 1.53
N ASN A 36 10.08 4.26 0.53
CA ASN A 36 10.29 4.66 -0.86
C ASN A 36 8.94 4.80 -1.59
N TRP A 37 8.19 5.86 -1.25
CA TRP A 37 6.79 6.01 -1.67
C TRP A 37 6.61 6.14 -3.20
N ASP A 38 7.57 6.73 -3.91
CA ASP A 38 7.52 6.84 -5.37
C ASP A 38 7.54 5.45 -6.02
N GLU A 39 8.41 4.57 -5.55
CA GLU A 39 8.50 3.20 -6.04
C GLU A 39 7.30 2.36 -5.60
N VAL A 40 6.79 2.55 -4.37
CA VAL A 40 5.55 1.91 -3.91
C VAL A 40 4.40 2.23 -4.86
N ASN A 41 4.23 3.51 -5.25
CA ASN A 41 3.19 3.92 -6.20
C ASN A 41 3.38 3.25 -7.57
N ARG A 42 4.61 3.28 -8.11
CA ARG A 42 4.94 2.62 -9.38
C ARG A 42 4.61 1.12 -9.36
N LEU A 43 4.91 0.44 -8.26
CA LEU A 43 4.66 -1.00 -8.11
C LEU A 43 3.17 -1.30 -7.92
N LEU A 44 2.41 -0.44 -7.24
CA LEU A 44 0.96 -0.56 -7.11
C LEU A 44 0.27 -0.45 -8.47
N GLU A 45 0.63 0.56 -9.28
CA GLU A 45 0.14 0.72 -10.65
C GLU A 45 0.50 -0.49 -11.51
N GLN A 46 1.76 -0.93 -11.48
CA GLN A 46 2.21 -2.11 -12.21
C GLN A 46 1.41 -3.37 -11.84
N ARG A 47 1.08 -3.53 -10.55
CA ARG A 47 0.31 -4.66 -10.05
C ARG A 47 -1.15 -4.60 -10.46
N GLU A 48 -1.75 -3.43 -10.44
CA GLU A 48 -3.11 -3.22 -10.96
C GLU A 48 -3.18 -3.57 -12.45
N ASP A 49 -2.27 -3.03 -13.26
CA ASP A 49 -2.16 -3.33 -14.70
C ASP A 49 -1.95 -4.83 -14.97
N PHE A 50 -1.19 -5.51 -14.12
CA PHE A 50 -0.98 -6.94 -14.21
C PHE A 50 -2.27 -7.72 -13.94
N ILE A 51 -3.00 -7.38 -12.87
CA ILE A 51 -4.28 -8.01 -12.54
C ILE A 51 -5.32 -7.74 -13.65
N GLN A 52 -5.37 -6.51 -14.19
CA GLN A 52 -6.31 -6.18 -15.25
C GLN A 52 -6.03 -6.96 -16.54
N ARG A 53 -4.76 -7.14 -16.91
CA ARG A 53 -4.38 -7.86 -18.14
C ARG A 53 -4.49 -9.38 -18.00
N GLU A 54 -3.92 -9.93 -16.94
CA GLU A 54 -3.77 -11.37 -16.76
C GLU A 54 -4.88 -11.97 -15.89
N GLY A 55 -5.54 -11.18 -15.04
CA GLY A 55 -6.60 -11.65 -14.15
C GLY A 55 -7.94 -11.92 -14.86
N GLN A 56 -8.22 -11.22 -15.96
CA GLN A 56 -9.50 -11.34 -16.69
C GLN A 56 -9.78 -12.75 -17.20
N GLN A 57 -8.73 -13.50 -17.58
CA GLN A 57 -8.86 -14.88 -18.05
C GLN A 57 -9.33 -15.85 -16.96
N PHE A 58 -9.08 -15.53 -15.69
CA PHE A 58 -9.51 -16.33 -14.54
C PHE A 58 -10.90 -15.93 -14.02
N ALA A 59 -11.43 -14.77 -14.43
CA ALA A 59 -12.75 -14.28 -14.03
C ALA A 59 -13.89 -14.88 -14.88
N THR A 60 -13.61 -15.33 -16.11
CA THR A 60 -14.62 -15.76 -17.10
C THR A 60 -14.48 -17.23 -17.52
N GLY A 61 -13.46 -17.94 -17.03
CA GLY A 61 -13.19 -19.34 -17.33
C GLY A 61 -13.96 -20.35 -16.46
N PRO A 62 -13.93 -21.66 -16.81
CA PRO A 62 -14.48 -22.71 -15.96
C PRO A 62 -13.74 -22.74 -14.62
N THR A 63 -14.49 -22.73 -13.51
CA THR A 63 -13.92 -22.82 -12.15
C THR A 63 -13.25 -24.17 -11.95
N LEU A 64 -11.93 -24.21 -12.08
CA LEU A 64 -11.12 -25.36 -11.69
C LEU A 64 -10.84 -25.29 -10.17
N PRO A 65 -10.90 -26.43 -9.46
CA PRO A 65 -10.54 -26.46 -8.05
C PRO A 65 -9.06 -26.17 -7.89
N LEU A 66 -8.74 -25.19 -7.04
CA LEU A 66 -7.36 -24.86 -6.69
C LEU A 66 -6.66 -26.06 -6.04
N ASN A 67 -5.41 -26.31 -6.43
CA ASN A 67 -4.55 -27.27 -5.75
C ASN A 67 -4.02 -26.70 -4.42
N ASP A 68 -3.39 -27.55 -3.59
CA ASP A 68 -2.92 -27.14 -2.27
C ASP A 68 -1.83 -26.07 -2.30
N LYS A 69 -0.94 -26.11 -3.30
CA LYS A 69 0.10 -25.09 -3.52
C LYS A 69 -0.53 -23.73 -3.83
N GLN A 70 -1.50 -23.69 -4.74
CA GLN A 70 -2.21 -22.48 -5.13
C GLN A 70 -3.01 -21.90 -3.95
N ARG A 71 -3.67 -22.76 -3.16
CA ARG A 71 -4.39 -22.34 -1.94
C ARG A 71 -3.44 -21.74 -0.91
N ASP A 72 -2.30 -22.39 -0.66
CA ASP A 72 -1.30 -21.87 0.28
C ASP A 72 -0.76 -20.50 -0.18
N LEU A 73 -0.39 -20.40 -1.46
CA LEU A 73 0.13 -19.16 -2.03
C LEU A 73 -0.88 -18.02 -1.94
N LEU A 74 -2.17 -18.26 -2.25
CA LEU A 74 -3.22 -17.26 -2.08
C LEU A 74 -3.40 -16.80 -0.64
N ARG A 75 -3.33 -17.71 0.35
CA ARG A 75 -3.40 -17.30 1.77
C ARG A 75 -2.23 -16.40 2.15
N ARG A 76 -1.02 -16.72 1.67
CA ARG A 76 0.18 -15.93 1.93
C ARG A 76 0.09 -14.55 1.28
N ILE A 77 -0.38 -14.50 0.03
CA ILE A 77 -0.67 -13.24 -0.68
C ILE A 77 -1.67 -12.41 0.13
N GLN A 78 -2.80 -13.01 0.55
CA GLN A 78 -3.83 -12.30 1.30
C GLN A 78 -3.31 -11.71 2.61
N ALA A 79 -2.53 -12.48 3.37
CA ALA A 79 -1.91 -11.99 4.61
C ALA A 79 -0.94 -10.83 4.36
N LEU A 80 -0.13 -10.92 3.30
CA LEU A 80 0.82 -9.87 2.93
C LEU A 80 0.10 -8.60 2.47
N GLU A 81 -0.98 -8.73 1.70
CA GLU A 81 -1.79 -7.57 1.29
C GLU A 81 -2.43 -6.86 2.46
N GLN A 82 -2.93 -7.59 3.45
CA GLN A 82 -3.47 -7.00 4.68
C GLN A 82 -2.40 -6.24 5.47
N ASP A 83 -1.20 -6.80 5.59
CA ASP A 83 -0.08 -6.12 6.24
C ASP A 83 0.35 -4.86 5.48
N ASN A 84 0.52 -4.96 4.16
CA ASN A 84 0.83 -3.82 3.30
C ASN A 84 -0.21 -2.70 3.44
N GLN A 85 -1.50 -3.05 3.42
CA GLN A 85 -2.59 -2.09 3.61
C GLN A 85 -2.49 -1.40 4.97
N GLY A 86 -2.31 -2.16 6.05
CA GLY A 86 -2.18 -1.58 7.40
C GLY A 86 -1.02 -0.58 7.50
N LYS A 87 0.13 -0.92 6.91
CA LYS A 87 1.30 -0.02 6.85
C LYS A 87 1.00 1.26 6.05
N LEU A 88 0.32 1.15 4.90
CA LEU A 88 -0.07 2.34 4.12
C LEU A 88 -1.06 3.24 4.87
N GLU A 89 -2.02 2.66 5.57
CA GLU A 89 -2.99 3.39 6.39
C GLU A 89 -2.30 4.12 7.57
N GLU A 90 -1.33 3.48 8.22
CA GLU A 90 -0.52 4.11 9.27
C GLU A 90 0.24 5.34 8.73
N GLN A 91 0.83 5.23 7.53
CA GLN A 91 1.56 6.33 6.91
C GLN A 91 0.64 7.49 6.51
N MET A 92 -0.56 7.20 6.01
CA MET A 92 -1.58 8.22 5.77
C MET A 92 -1.99 8.95 7.05
N SER A 93 -2.12 8.22 8.16
CA SER A 93 -2.39 8.81 9.48
C SER A 93 -1.25 9.74 9.94
N LEU A 94 0.00 9.32 9.77
CA LEU A 94 1.19 10.13 10.10
C LEU A 94 1.28 11.39 9.26
N LEU A 95 1.14 11.28 7.93
CA LEU A 95 1.13 12.42 7.02
C LEU A 95 0.02 13.41 7.37
N THR A 96 -1.16 12.92 7.74
CA THR A 96 -2.29 13.76 8.17
C THR A 96 -1.94 14.57 9.43
N LYS A 97 -1.33 13.94 10.44
CA LYS A 97 -0.85 14.64 11.65
C LYS A 97 0.21 15.69 11.33
N GLN A 98 1.17 15.37 10.47
CA GLN A 98 2.23 16.29 10.04
C GLN A 98 1.66 17.50 9.28
N MET A 99 0.70 17.30 8.39
CA MET A 99 0.02 18.39 7.70
C MET A 99 -0.72 19.32 8.67
N GLN A 100 -1.41 18.77 9.68
CA GLN A 100 -2.06 19.57 10.72
C GLN A 100 -1.05 20.37 11.56
N GLN A 101 0.10 19.78 11.91
CA GLN A 101 1.20 20.48 12.58
C GLN A 101 1.71 21.64 11.72
N SER A 102 2.02 21.39 10.44
CA SER A 102 2.47 22.42 9.50
C SER A 102 1.47 23.57 9.34
N ARG A 103 0.15 23.27 9.31
CA ARG A 103 -0.89 24.32 9.28
C ARG A 103 -0.87 25.18 10.53
N ARG A 104 -0.80 24.57 11.72
CA ARG A 104 -0.71 25.30 13.00
C ARG A 104 0.55 26.17 13.08
N THR A 105 1.70 25.63 12.66
CA THR A 105 2.95 26.41 12.61
C THR A 105 2.82 27.62 11.68
N ARG A 106 2.23 27.45 10.49
CA ARG A 106 2.00 28.58 9.57
C ARG A 106 1.07 29.64 10.15
N GLN A 107 0.01 29.23 10.85
CA GLN A 107 -0.89 30.17 11.54
C GLN A 107 -0.17 30.94 12.65
N ALA A 108 0.64 30.26 13.47
CA ALA A 108 1.43 30.91 14.52
C ALA A 108 2.43 31.93 13.93
N VAL A 109 3.18 31.54 12.89
CA VAL A 109 4.10 32.43 12.19
C VAL A 109 3.39 33.65 11.61
N ARG A 110 2.20 33.47 11.04
CA ARG A 110 1.38 34.57 10.54
C ARG A 110 0.97 35.53 11.65
N GLY A 111 0.50 35.01 12.80
CA GLY A 111 0.18 35.84 13.96
C GLY A 111 1.36 36.68 14.44
N TYR A 112 2.57 36.09 14.49
CA TYR A 112 3.79 36.83 14.87
C TYR A 112 4.15 37.95 13.87
N MET A 113 3.84 37.78 12.59
CA MET A 113 4.09 38.80 11.56
C MET A 113 3.04 39.91 11.57
N GLU A 114 1.77 39.60 11.85
CA GLU A 114 0.65 40.55 11.79
C GLU A 114 0.47 41.36 13.08
N GLU A 115 0.70 40.76 14.25
CA GLU A 115 0.44 41.41 15.56
C GLU A 115 1.71 41.99 16.22
N GLY A 116 2.89 41.71 15.64
CA GLY A 116 4.18 41.99 16.26
C GLY A 116 4.49 41.02 17.40
N ILE A 117 5.79 40.77 17.63
CA ILE A 117 6.23 39.81 18.66
C ILE A 117 6.19 40.49 20.04
N ASP A 118 5.12 40.25 20.82
CA ASP A 118 5.23 40.36 22.28
C ASP A 118 5.90 39.08 22.82
N ARG A 119 7.11 39.23 23.37
CA ARG A 119 7.98 38.11 23.80
C ARG A 119 7.32 37.19 24.84
N THR A 120 6.34 37.68 25.58
CA THR A 120 5.57 36.95 26.60
C THR A 120 4.54 35.99 26.00
N GLY A 121 3.91 36.31 24.85
CA GLY A 121 2.90 35.46 24.20
C GLY A 121 3.49 34.29 23.39
N LEU A 122 4.73 34.45 22.92
CA LEU A 122 5.43 33.48 22.06
C LEU A 122 5.79 32.18 22.81
N VAL A 123 6.11 32.29 24.10
CA VAL A 123 6.43 31.14 24.95
C VAL A 123 5.18 30.33 25.30
N SER A 124 4.05 31.01 25.53
CA SER A 124 2.77 30.35 25.84
C SER A 124 2.22 29.55 24.65
N THR A 125 2.28 30.12 23.44
CA THR A 125 1.76 29.48 22.22
C THR A 125 2.62 28.33 21.70
N LEU A 126 3.94 28.37 21.87
CA LEU A 126 4.84 27.32 21.38
C LEU A 126 5.00 26.15 22.33
N PHE A 127 4.90 26.39 23.64
CA PHE A 127 5.29 25.36 24.61
C PHE A 127 4.16 24.59 25.27
N ASN A 128 2.89 25.03 25.22
CA ASN A 128 1.69 24.36 25.77
C ASN A 128 2.01 23.07 26.57
N ARG A 129 2.74 23.28 27.66
CA ARG A 129 3.11 22.28 28.64
C ARG A 129 2.17 22.63 29.76
N GLU A 130 1.08 21.86 29.84
CA GLU A 130 0.18 21.90 30.97
C GLU A 130 1.03 21.84 32.25
N VAL A 131 0.85 22.86 33.08
CA VAL A 131 1.36 22.91 34.46
C VAL A 131 0.45 22.04 35.31
#